data_AF-A0A402D344-F1
#
_entry.id   AF-A0A402D344-F1
#
_cell.length_a   1.000
_cell.length_b   1.000
_cell.length_c   1.000
_cell.angle_alpha   90.00
_cell.angle_beta   90.00
_cell.angle_gamma   90.00
#
_symmetry.space_group_name_H-M   'P 1'
#
loop_
_entity.id
_entity.type
_entity.pdbx_description
1 polymer ?
#
loop_
_entity_poly.entity_id
_entity_poly.type
_entity_poly.pdbx_seq_one_letter_code
_entity_poly.pdbx_strand_id
1 'polypeptide(L)'
;MIEPRFWVAMRMTVVAALLMATLSAAHAIDDPNADGAAAPGTVVKNDAAGWMWYGMIPYENAALPDGAAHAGGPGTYAMYTFQGSGVDVYGMRAMTVVADKRTHRVGKVKISIDDQEQATIDVGDTNIDYHAKIFSVKGLAAGNHVIQITPVGGWAVVDSLEITGDSAAGGAKGMSIGGEALKKRLVGYWPCDEGAGAAVKDLSGHGHNGYLMAGAAWTSDAKGGASALSFPKPGGVEIDEPIVDTSASYTVAAWVKLTDLTKYQTFVSVDGGEKSGFFLQYTTDSNRFSLSLDPGRTYSIAAAQTGVWYYLVGVYDSKARASTLYVNGEFQTTSPVPAAYRAYGHTVIGRAKYRGNYTDFVTGSIDEVRLYDTNLSADDVMDLYLAGR
;
A
#
# COMPACT_ATOMS: atom_id res chain seq x y z
N MET A 1 68.22 16.63 30.86
CA MET A 1 67.15 17.61 31.13
C MET A 1 66.49 17.90 29.80
N ILE A 2 65.27 17.42 29.59
CA ILE A 2 64.23 17.80 28.59
C ILE A 2 63.17 16.67 28.63
N GLU A 3 61.91 17.05 28.81
CA GLU A 3 60.75 16.23 29.17
C GLU A 3 60.15 15.37 28.02
N PRO A 4 59.31 14.35 28.32
CA PRO A 4 58.54 13.62 27.32
C PRO A 4 57.09 14.13 27.24
N ARG A 5 56.76 14.86 26.18
CA ARG A 5 55.38 14.99 25.67
C ARG A 5 55.46 14.91 24.14
N PHE A 6 54.42 14.37 23.51
CA PHE A 6 54.26 14.09 22.06
C PHE A 6 54.60 12.68 21.57
N TRP A 7 53.92 11.66 22.11
CA TRP A 7 53.60 10.44 21.36
C TRP A 7 52.20 9.92 21.72
N VAL A 8 51.16 10.75 21.56
CA VAL A 8 49.75 10.32 21.48
C VAL A 8 48.99 11.27 20.53
N ALA A 9 49.39 11.33 19.26
CA ALA A 9 48.63 12.05 18.23
C ALA A 9 49.06 11.67 16.81
N MET A 10 49.39 10.40 16.55
CA MET A 10 49.67 9.96 15.17
C MET A 10 49.37 8.47 14.98
N ARG A 11 48.16 8.05 15.37
CA ARG A 11 47.58 6.75 14.98
C ARG A 11 46.06 6.80 14.74
N MET A 12 45.47 7.99 14.58
CA MET A 12 44.03 8.14 14.37
C MET A 12 43.60 8.69 13.01
N THR A 13 44.53 8.97 12.09
CA THR A 13 44.16 9.60 10.80
C THR A 13 44.50 8.75 9.56
N VAL A 14 45.04 7.53 9.73
CA VAL A 14 45.34 6.63 8.58
C VAL A 14 44.60 5.30 8.64
N VAL A 15 43.89 5.00 9.74
CA VAL A 15 42.99 3.81 9.82
C VAL A 15 41.55 4.14 9.41
N ALA A 16 41.18 5.42 9.32
CA ALA A 16 39.84 5.83 8.87
C ALA A 16 39.71 6.00 7.33
N ALA A 17 40.82 6.08 6.60
CA ALA A 17 40.81 6.30 5.15
C ALA A 17 41.08 5.02 4.32
N LEU A 18 41.40 3.89 4.97
CA LEU A 18 41.54 2.58 4.33
C LEU A 18 40.38 1.62 4.71
N LEU A 19 39.29 2.16 5.26
CA LEU A 19 38.05 1.43 5.56
C LEU A 19 36.86 1.89 4.69
N MET A 20 37.08 2.82 3.74
CA MET A 20 36.02 3.36 2.85
C MET A 20 36.23 3.01 1.37
N ALA A 21 37.09 2.05 1.04
CA ALA A 21 37.34 1.68 -0.35
C ALA A 21 37.75 0.21 -0.52
N THR A 22 36.94 -0.72 0.00
CA THR A 22 36.73 -2.09 -0.53
C THR A 22 35.71 -2.80 0.35
N LEU A 23 34.43 -2.47 0.20
CA LEU A 23 33.33 -3.42 0.44
C LEU A 23 32.20 -3.10 -0.55
N SER A 24 32.60 -2.97 -1.82
CA SER A 24 31.72 -3.20 -2.95
C SER A 24 31.90 -4.67 -3.33
N ALA A 25 30.78 -5.38 -3.39
CA ALA A 25 30.61 -6.79 -3.77
C ALA A 25 30.91 -7.85 -2.69
N ALA A 26 29.87 -8.19 -1.92
CA ALA A 26 29.59 -9.58 -1.54
C ALA A 26 28.09 -9.74 -1.22
N HIS A 27 27.34 -10.19 -2.22
CA HIS A 27 25.97 -10.71 -2.18
C HIS A 27 24.91 -9.84 -1.49
N ALA A 28 24.48 -8.77 -2.16
CA ALA A 28 23.06 -8.48 -2.14
C ALA A 28 22.37 -9.74 -2.70
N ILE A 29 21.57 -10.41 -1.88
CA ILE A 29 20.59 -11.34 -2.43
C ILE A 29 19.67 -10.44 -3.24
N ASP A 30 19.77 -10.50 -4.57
CA ASP A 30 18.80 -9.88 -5.46
C ASP A 30 17.40 -10.23 -4.93
N ASP A 31 16.60 -9.21 -4.61
CA ASP A 31 15.25 -9.34 -4.04
C ASP A 31 14.47 -10.38 -4.87
N PRO A 32 14.31 -11.61 -4.36
CA PRO A 32 13.94 -12.69 -5.24
C PRO A 32 12.46 -12.67 -5.60
N ASN A 33 11.64 -11.75 -5.05
CA ASN A 33 10.24 -11.57 -5.42
C ASN A 33 9.70 -10.19 -4.97
N ALA A 34 10.12 -9.11 -5.64
CA ALA A 34 9.51 -7.79 -5.46
C ALA A 34 7.99 -7.76 -5.78
N ASP A 35 7.48 -8.77 -6.50
CA ASP A 35 6.07 -8.89 -6.93
C ASP A 35 5.22 -9.86 -6.06
N GLY A 36 5.65 -10.24 -4.85
CA GLY A 36 4.98 -11.29 -4.05
C GLY A 36 5.00 -11.16 -2.52
N ALA A 37 5.28 -9.98 -1.96
CA ALA A 37 5.38 -9.81 -0.52
C ALA A 37 4.00 -9.93 0.20
N ALA A 38 3.91 -10.77 1.23
CA ALA A 38 2.68 -10.94 1.99
C ALA A 38 2.41 -9.78 2.96
N ALA A 39 1.22 -9.19 2.90
CA ALA A 39 0.79 -8.07 3.74
C ALA A 39 0.45 -8.50 5.19
N PRO A 40 0.30 -7.56 6.15
CA PRO A 40 -0.12 -7.86 7.50
C PRO A 40 -1.48 -8.56 7.54
N GLY A 41 -1.65 -9.51 8.45
CA GLY A 41 -2.85 -10.36 8.55
C GLY A 41 -2.88 -11.52 7.55
N THR A 42 -1.85 -11.66 6.70
CA THR A 42 -1.74 -12.78 5.77
C THR A 42 -1.18 -14.02 6.48
N VAL A 43 -1.86 -15.15 6.28
CA VAL A 43 -1.28 -16.48 6.55
C VAL A 43 -0.64 -16.99 5.27
N VAL A 44 0.69 -17.04 5.24
CA VAL A 44 1.48 -17.57 4.13
C VAL A 44 1.67 -19.06 4.35
N LYS A 45 0.96 -19.87 3.57
CA LYS A 45 1.09 -21.33 3.60
C LYS A 45 2.40 -21.80 2.97
N ASN A 46 2.82 -23.03 3.29
CA ASN A 46 4.02 -23.68 2.77
C ASN A 46 4.08 -23.80 1.23
N ASP A 47 2.94 -23.72 0.55
CA ASP A 47 2.79 -23.82 -0.91
C ASP A 47 2.56 -22.46 -1.60
N ALA A 48 2.50 -21.37 -0.83
CA ALA A 48 2.28 -20.03 -1.37
C ALA A 48 3.39 -19.61 -2.34
N ALA A 49 3.00 -18.90 -3.39
CA ALA A 49 3.96 -18.22 -4.25
C ALA A 49 4.79 -17.23 -3.42
N GLY A 50 6.09 -17.14 -3.71
CA GLY A 50 7.03 -16.25 -3.01
C GLY A 50 8.01 -16.96 -2.10
N TRP A 51 7.72 -18.20 -1.66
CA TRP A 51 8.69 -19.00 -0.92
C TRP A 51 9.90 -19.36 -1.77
N MET A 52 11.08 -19.23 -1.17
CA MET A 52 12.30 -19.86 -1.65
C MET A 52 12.75 -20.94 -0.69
N TRP A 53 12.69 -22.18 -1.16
CA TRP A 53 13.16 -23.35 -0.43
C TRP A 53 14.54 -23.75 -0.94
N TYR A 54 15.59 -23.51 -0.16
CA TYR A 54 16.94 -23.96 -0.49
C TYR A 54 17.27 -25.25 0.25
N GLY A 55 17.19 -26.38 -0.46
CA GLY A 55 17.54 -27.70 0.06
C GLY A 55 16.57 -28.28 1.09
N MET A 56 15.56 -27.52 1.53
CA MET A 56 14.41 -28.06 2.27
C MET A 56 13.52 -28.87 1.31
N ILE A 57 12.96 -29.96 1.81
CA ILE A 57 12.17 -30.91 1.03
C ILE A 57 10.71 -30.94 1.50
N PRO A 58 9.76 -31.26 0.60
CA PRO A 58 8.37 -31.47 1.00
C PRO A 58 8.24 -32.52 2.10
N TYR A 59 7.39 -32.23 3.07
CA TYR A 59 7.05 -33.10 4.20
C TYR A 59 5.53 -33.17 4.31
N GLU A 60 4.96 -34.35 4.10
CA GLU A 60 3.52 -34.57 4.15
C GLU A 60 3.16 -35.31 5.43
N ASN A 61 2.16 -34.81 6.15
CA ASN A 61 1.62 -35.48 7.33
C ASN A 61 0.18 -35.01 7.56
N ALA A 62 -0.76 -35.95 7.65
CA ALA A 62 -2.19 -35.64 7.84
C ALA A 62 -2.50 -34.91 9.17
N ALA A 63 -1.55 -34.86 10.12
CA ALA A 63 -1.69 -34.10 11.36
C ALA A 63 -1.33 -32.61 11.21
N LEU A 64 -0.74 -32.20 10.08
CA LEU A 64 -0.54 -30.79 9.72
C LEU A 64 -1.87 -30.15 9.31
N PRO A 65 -2.07 -28.83 9.54
CA PRO A 65 -3.33 -28.15 9.25
C PRO A 65 -3.84 -28.29 7.81
N ASP A 66 -2.94 -28.30 6.83
CA ASP A 66 -3.24 -28.51 5.40
C ASP A 66 -2.61 -29.79 4.82
N GLY A 67 -2.03 -30.62 5.70
CA GLY A 67 -1.45 -31.90 5.33
C GLY A 67 -0.02 -31.83 4.78
N ALA A 68 0.57 -30.64 4.61
CA ALA A 68 1.88 -30.48 3.98
C ALA A 68 2.72 -29.39 4.64
N ALA A 69 4.05 -29.52 4.55
CA ALA A 69 5.03 -28.56 5.05
C ALA A 69 6.37 -28.77 4.32
N HIS A 70 7.42 -28.07 4.73
CA HIS A 70 8.79 -28.33 4.27
C HIS A 70 9.72 -28.65 5.45
N ALA A 71 10.57 -29.65 5.28
CA ALA A 71 11.53 -30.08 6.29
C ALA A 71 12.96 -30.01 5.77
N GLY A 72 13.91 -29.65 6.63
CA GLY A 72 15.32 -29.54 6.24
C GLY A 72 16.27 -29.63 7.42
N GLY A 73 17.51 -30.02 7.13
CA GLY A 73 18.61 -30.10 8.08
C GLY A 73 19.59 -28.93 7.97
N PRO A 74 20.71 -28.97 8.72
CA PRO A 74 21.75 -27.94 8.64
C PRO A 74 22.26 -27.76 7.21
N GLY A 75 22.41 -26.50 6.77
CA GLY A 75 22.81 -26.15 5.39
C GLY A 75 21.63 -25.94 4.42
N THR A 76 20.40 -26.13 4.89
CA THR A 76 19.16 -25.76 4.18
C THR A 76 18.59 -24.46 4.76
N TYR A 77 17.72 -23.78 4.03
CA TYR A 77 16.95 -22.65 4.56
C TYR A 77 15.68 -22.40 3.76
N ALA A 78 14.75 -21.69 4.39
CA ALA A 78 13.59 -21.08 3.74
C ALA A 78 13.72 -19.56 3.77
N MET A 79 13.29 -18.87 2.71
CA MET A 79 13.20 -17.42 2.68
C MET A 79 11.83 -16.98 2.17
N TYR A 80 11.35 -15.85 2.70
CA TYR A 80 10.13 -15.20 2.27
C TYR A 80 10.21 -13.69 2.47
N THR A 81 9.65 -12.91 1.54
CA THR A 81 9.52 -11.45 1.66
C THR A 81 8.13 -11.11 2.17
N PHE A 82 8.02 -10.29 3.22
CA PHE A 82 6.74 -9.87 3.78
C PHE A 82 6.70 -8.36 4.05
N GLN A 83 5.50 -7.81 4.11
CA GLN A 83 5.22 -6.43 4.50
C GLN A 83 4.50 -6.43 5.84
N GLY A 84 5.06 -5.78 6.85
CA GLY A 84 4.40 -5.64 8.14
C GLY A 84 5.35 -5.36 9.28
N SER A 85 4.80 -4.95 10.42
CA SER A 85 5.61 -4.65 11.62
C SER A 85 5.89 -5.88 12.49
N GLY A 86 5.68 -7.09 11.98
CA GLY A 86 5.93 -8.33 12.68
C GLY A 86 5.63 -9.58 11.87
N VAL A 87 6.00 -10.73 12.42
CA VAL A 87 5.74 -12.04 11.82
C VAL A 87 5.79 -13.12 12.89
N ASP A 88 4.83 -14.04 12.82
CA ASP A 88 4.83 -15.30 13.55
C ASP A 88 5.20 -16.44 12.60
N VAL A 89 6.09 -17.33 13.04
CA VAL A 89 6.53 -18.50 12.28
C VAL A 89 5.94 -19.74 12.91
N TYR A 90 5.28 -20.56 12.11
CA TYR A 90 4.71 -21.84 12.51
C TYR A 90 5.49 -23.00 11.89
N GLY A 91 5.64 -24.05 12.68
CA GLY A 91 6.36 -25.26 12.31
C GLY A 91 6.08 -26.38 13.28
N MET A 92 6.89 -27.44 13.23
CA MET A 92 6.69 -28.60 14.10
C MET A 92 7.63 -28.54 15.32
N ARG A 93 7.10 -28.81 16.51
CA ARG A 93 7.89 -29.19 17.69
C ARG A 93 7.81 -30.70 17.89
N ALA A 94 8.96 -31.37 17.94
CA ALA A 94 9.04 -32.82 18.13
C ALA A 94 10.47 -33.24 18.45
N MET A 95 10.69 -34.48 18.91
CA MET A 95 12.04 -35.04 19.06
C MET A 95 12.63 -35.46 17.71
N THR A 96 11.77 -35.89 16.79
CA THR A 96 12.17 -36.41 15.48
C THR A 96 11.17 -36.05 14.41
N VAL A 97 11.66 -35.90 13.17
CA VAL A 97 10.85 -35.79 11.97
C VAL A 97 11.20 -36.94 11.03
N VAL A 98 10.21 -37.50 10.34
CA VAL A 98 10.43 -38.48 9.26
C VAL A 98 10.25 -37.77 7.93
N ALA A 99 11.35 -37.28 7.37
CA ALA A 99 11.42 -36.76 6.01
C ALA A 99 12.28 -37.71 5.19
N ASP A 100 12.31 -37.63 3.85
CA ASP A 100 13.14 -38.48 2.95
C ASP A 100 13.18 -40.00 3.27
N LYS A 101 12.14 -40.53 3.91
CA LYS A 101 12.04 -41.92 4.44
C LYS A 101 13.08 -42.26 5.53
N ARG A 102 13.66 -41.26 6.20
CA ARG A 102 14.58 -41.44 7.34
C ARG A 102 14.11 -40.65 8.54
N THR A 103 14.45 -41.14 9.72
CA THR A 103 14.19 -40.42 10.98
C THR A 103 15.35 -39.48 11.26
N HIS A 104 15.06 -38.20 11.39
CA HIS A 104 16.02 -37.17 11.73
C HIS A 104 15.71 -36.60 13.11
N ARG A 105 16.76 -36.28 13.86
CA ARG A 105 16.60 -35.55 15.12
C ARG A 105 16.26 -34.09 14.82
N VAL A 106 15.19 -33.60 15.44
CA VAL A 106 14.82 -32.19 15.37
C VAL A 106 15.77 -31.39 16.26
N GLY A 107 16.21 -30.23 15.76
CA GLY A 107 17.22 -29.39 16.39
C GLY A 107 16.71 -28.00 16.68
N LYS A 108 17.55 -27.00 16.37
CA LYS A 108 17.23 -25.59 16.55
C LYS A 108 16.89 -24.95 15.21
N VAL A 109 16.21 -23.82 15.26
CA VAL A 109 15.95 -22.95 14.12
C VAL A 109 16.52 -21.58 14.41
N LYS A 110 17.41 -21.11 13.55
CA LYS A 110 17.85 -19.71 13.54
C LYS A 110 16.92 -18.91 12.63
N ILE A 111 16.41 -17.80 13.15
CA ILE A 111 15.57 -16.83 12.43
C ILE A 111 16.37 -15.55 12.23
N SER A 112 16.47 -15.12 10.98
CA SER A 112 17.03 -13.83 10.59
C SER A 112 15.99 -13.00 9.85
N ILE A 113 15.99 -11.69 10.07
CA ILE A 113 15.16 -10.72 9.34
C ILE A 113 16.09 -9.60 8.87
N ASP A 114 16.03 -9.27 7.57
CA ASP A 114 16.89 -8.27 6.92
C ASP A 114 18.37 -8.48 7.23
N ASP A 115 18.82 -9.74 7.07
CA ASP A 115 20.16 -10.24 7.36
C ASP A 115 20.61 -10.11 8.83
N GLN A 116 19.73 -9.70 9.75
CA GLN A 116 19.99 -9.65 11.18
C GLN A 116 19.38 -10.85 11.91
N GLU A 117 20.18 -11.61 12.65
CA GLU A 117 19.69 -12.70 13.50
C GLU A 117 18.78 -12.14 14.61
N GLN A 118 17.55 -12.65 14.67
CA GLN A 118 16.55 -12.29 15.67
C GLN A 118 16.56 -13.27 16.84
N ALA A 119 16.66 -14.58 16.54
CA ALA A 119 16.68 -15.62 17.56
C ALA A 119 17.21 -16.95 17.01
N THR A 120 17.69 -17.80 17.92
CA THR A 120 17.90 -19.23 17.69
C THR A 120 17.05 -20.03 18.68
N ILE A 121 16.02 -20.72 18.20
CA ILE A 121 15.01 -21.40 19.01
C ILE A 121 15.23 -22.92 18.98
N ASP A 122 15.18 -23.58 20.13
CA ASP A 122 15.10 -25.04 20.19
C ASP A 122 13.66 -25.51 19.93
N VAL A 123 13.49 -26.34 18.91
CA VAL A 123 12.19 -26.91 18.51
C VAL A 123 12.10 -28.40 18.83
N GLY A 124 13.09 -28.95 19.54
CA GLY A 124 13.02 -30.29 20.12
C GLY A 124 11.99 -30.37 21.24
N ASP A 125 11.04 -31.31 21.13
CA ASP A 125 10.02 -31.55 22.17
C ASP A 125 9.60 -33.03 22.24
N THR A 126 9.46 -33.57 23.45
CA THR A 126 8.96 -34.93 23.68
C THR A 126 7.50 -35.12 23.27
N ASN A 127 6.70 -34.05 23.31
CA ASN A 127 5.33 -34.04 22.78
C ASN A 127 5.36 -33.44 21.38
N ILE A 128 4.70 -34.12 20.44
CA ILE A 128 4.65 -33.62 19.07
C ILE A 128 3.53 -32.59 18.95
N ASP A 129 3.88 -31.41 18.48
CA ASP A 129 2.96 -30.38 18.01
C ASP A 129 3.28 -30.09 16.54
N TYR A 130 2.32 -30.39 15.66
CA TYR A 130 2.47 -30.27 14.21
C TYR A 130 2.32 -28.82 13.72
N HIS A 131 1.76 -27.92 14.52
CA HIS A 131 1.56 -26.51 14.16
C HIS A 131 1.87 -25.59 15.35
N ALA A 132 3.10 -25.71 15.85
CA ALA A 132 3.61 -24.90 16.93
C ALA A 132 4.03 -23.52 16.40
N LYS A 133 3.61 -22.45 17.08
CA LYS A 133 4.25 -21.14 16.92
C LYS A 133 5.66 -21.20 17.49
N ILE A 134 6.66 -21.22 16.63
CA ILE A 134 8.07 -21.39 17.04
C ILE A 134 8.79 -20.06 17.23
N PHE A 135 8.31 -18.99 16.57
CA PHE A 135 8.87 -17.65 16.69
C PHE A 135 7.79 -16.58 16.50
N SER A 136 7.99 -15.42 17.12
CA SER A 136 7.16 -14.23 16.97
C SER A 136 8.04 -13.00 17.13
N VAL A 137 7.90 -12.04 16.22
CA VAL A 137 8.49 -10.71 16.35
C VAL A 137 7.44 -9.66 16.03
N LYS A 138 7.52 -8.53 16.73
CA LYS A 138 6.65 -7.35 16.56
C LYS A 138 7.48 -6.09 16.66
N GLY A 139 6.92 -4.97 16.19
CA GLY A 139 7.58 -3.67 16.22
C GLY A 139 8.73 -3.52 15.21
N LEU A 140 8.74 -4.32 14.15
CA LEU A 140 9.61 -4.06 13.00
C LEU A 140 9.26 -2.71 12.37
N ALA A 141 10.26 -2.05 11.78
CA ALA A 141 10.02 -0.81 11.04
C ALA A 141 9.03 -1.06 9.90
N ALA A 142 8.13 -0.11 9.60
CA ALA A 142 7.18 -0.32 8.51
C ALA A 142 7.92 -0.46 7.17
N GLY A 143 7.67 -1.54 6.43
CA GLY A 143 8.27 -1.78 5.12
C GLY A 143 8.30 -3.25 4.70
N ASN A 144 9.03 -3.52 3.62
CA ASN A 144 9.37 -4.87 3.19
C ASN A 144 10.47 -5.43 4.08
N HIS A 145 10.28 -6.67 4.52
CA HIS A 145 11.24 -7.44 5.26
C HIS A 145 11.49 -8.77 4.58
N VAL A 146 12.72 -9.27 4.67
CA VAL A 146 13.06 -10.63 4.24
C VAL A 146 13.29 -11.48 5.49
N ILE A 147 12.46 -12.49 5.71
CA ILE A 147 12.70 -13.50 6.74
C ILE A 147 13.46 -14.68 6.14
N GLN A 148 14.50 -15.13 6.85
CA GLN A 148 15.21 -16.37 6.59
C GLN A 148 15.11 -17.32 7.79
N ILE A 149 14.72 -18.56 7.53
CA ILE A 149 14.53 -19.63 8.52
C ILE A 149 15.56 -20.72 8.23
N THR A 150 16.50 -20.93 9.15
CA THR A 150 17.65 -21.82 8.95
C THR A 150 17.72 -22.89 10.05
N PRO A 151 17.59 -24.19 9.73
CA PRO A 151 17.82 -25.26 10.70
C PRO A 151 19.29 -25.30 11.16
N VAL A 152 19.52 -25.45 12.47
CA VAL A 152 20.84 -25.50 13.10
C VAL A 152 20.90 -26.64 14.12
N GLY A 153 21.95 -27.46 14.06
CA GLY A 153 22.16 -28.54 15.03
C GLY A 153 21.14 -29.69 14.97
N GLY A 154 20.29 -29.72 13.95
CA GLY A 154 19.29 -30.77 13.69
C GLY A 154 18.31 -30.31 12.60
N TRP A 155 17.29 -31.12 12.36
CA TRP A 155 16.24 -30.80 11.39
C TRP A 155 15.17 -29.89 11.96
N ALA A 156 14.44 -29.20 11.09
CA ALA A 156 13.23 -28.46 11.43
C ALA A 156 12.19 -28.60 10.33
N VAL A 157 10.93 -28.34 10.70
CA VAL A 157 9.79 -28.27 9.79
C VAL A 157 9.24 -26.85 9.82
N VAL A 158 9.03 -26.27 8.65
CA VAL A 158 8.39 -24.97 8.43
C VAL A 158 7.06 -25.23 7.75
N ASP A 159 6.01 -24.73 8.37
CA ASP A 159 4.64 -24.90 7.92
C ASP A 159 4.11 -23.59 7.32
N SER A 160 3.91 -22.57 8.14
CA SER A 160 3.35 -21.30 7.67
C SER A 160 3.96 -20.08 8.34
N LEU A 161 3.73 -18.91 7.75
CA LEU A 161 3.92 -17.62 8.40
C LEU A 161 2.57 -16.97 8.67
N GLU A 162 2.47 -16.20 9.73
CA GLU A 162 1.38 -15.25 9.94
C GLU A 162 2.02 -13.87 10.08
N ILE A 163 1.81 -13.02 9.08
CA ILE A 163 2.42 -11.69 9.07
C ILE A 163 1.64 -10.82 10.04
N THR A 164 2.33 -10.26 11.04
CA THR A 164 1.70 -9.43 12.06
C THR A 164 2.08 -7.97 11.85
N GLY A 165 1.26 -7.09 12.39
CA GLY A 165 1.55 -5.68 12.40
C GLY A 165 0.33 -4.92 12.87
N ASP A 166 0.55 -3.69 13.31
CA ASP A 166 -0.55 -2.76 13.51
C ASP A 166 -1.13 -2.45 12.13
N SER A 167 -2.21 -3.14 11.75
CA SER A 167 -3.19 -2.54 10.87
C SER A 167 -3.62 -1.24 11.57
N ALA A 168 -3.64 -0.09 10.89
CA ALA A 168 -4.34 1.06 11.46
C ALA A 168 -5.77 0.61 11.82
N ALA A 169 -6.08 0.66 13.11
CA ALA A 169 -6.92 -0.31 13.84
C ALA A 169 -8.33 -0.60 13.29
N GLY A 170 -8.76 -1.87 13.43
CA GLY A 170 -10.10 -2.19 13.93
C GLY A 170 -11.00 -3.13 13.13
N GLY A 171 -10.72 -4.44 13.16
CA GLY A 171 -11.72 -5.50 13.22
C GLY A 171 -12.58 -5.78 11.98
N ALA A 172 -12.16 -6.77 11.19
CA ALA A 172 -13.09 -7.72 10.59
C ALA A 172 -12.53 -9.14 10.77
N LYS A 173 -13.30 -9.98 11.46
CA LYS A 173 -13.22 -11.43 11.30
C LYS A 173 -13.19 -11.76 9.82
N GLY A 174 -12.36 -12.72 9.45
CA GLY A 174 -12.15 -13.17 8.09
C GLY A 174 -13.42 -13.20 7.24
N MET A 175 -13.37 -12.44 6.16
CA MET A 175 -13.91 -12.85 4.88
C MET A 175 -12.97 -12.26 3.83
N SER A 176 -12.13 -13.13 3.26
CA SER A 176 -11.51 -12.85 1.98
C SER A 176 -12.60 -12.40 1.02
N ILE A 177 -12.52 -11.15 0.56
CA ILE A 177 -13.20 -10.70 -0.65
C ILE A 177 -12.19 -9.92 -1.48
N GLY A 178 -11.08 -10.59 -1.81
CA GLY A 178 -10.01 -10.04 -2.62
C GLY A 178 -10.51 -9.63 -4.01
N GLY A 179 -10.15 -8.41 -4.46
CA GLY A 179 -10.31 -7.88 -5.81
C GLY A 179 -11.75 -7.71 -6.34
N GLU A 180 -12.62 -8.70 -6.17
CA GLU A 180 -14.01 -8.71 -6.62
C GLU A 180 -14.92 -7.84 -5.75
N ALA A 181 -14.71 -7.72 -4.44
CA ALA A 181 -15.52 -6.80 -3.63
C ALA A 181 -15.20 -5.32 -3.90
N LEU A 182 -13.93 -4.99 -4.16
CA LEU A 182 -13.53 -3.66 -4.61
C LEU A 182 -14.12 -3.35 -5.98
N LYS A 183 -14.06 -4.29 -6.93
CA LYS A 183 -14.77 -4.18 -8.21
C LYS A 183 -16.29 -4.06 -8.06
N LYS A 184 -16.90 -4.73 -7.09
CA LYS A 184 -18.36 -4.71 -6.87
C LYS A 184 -18.87 -3.39 -6.27
N ARG A 185 -17.98 -2.58 -5.69
CA ARG A 185 -18.30 -1.28 -5.07
C ARG A 185 -17.75 -0.10 -5.86
N LEU A 186 -17.04 -0.38 -6.95
CA LEU A 186 -16.56 0.59 -7.91
C LEU A 186 -17.74 0.98 -8.81
N VAL A 187 -18.16 2.24 -8.72
CA VAL A 187 -19.31 2.75 -9.48
C VAL A 187 -18.89 3.68 -10.61
N GLY A 188 -17.61 4.03 -10.71
CA GLY A 188 -17.06 4.73 -11.86
C GLY A 188 -15.54 4.64 -11.88
N TYR A 189 -14.97 4.37 -13.06
CA TYR A 189 -13.52 4.30 -13.23
C TYR A 189 -13.11 4.83 -14.60
N TRP A 190 -12.36 5.93 -14.62
CA TRP A 190 -11.82 6.55 -15.82
C TRP A 190 -10.29 6.51 -15.78
N PRO A 191 -9.66 5.51 -16.45
CA PRO A 191 -8.20 5.41 -16.55
C PRO A 191 -7.58 6.52 -17.39
N CYS A 192 -8.36 7.26 -18.19
CA CYS A 192 -7.88 8.37 -19.01
C CYS A 192 -6.82 7.99 -20.07
N ASP A 193 -6.91 6.75 -20.57
CA ASP A 193 -5.93 6.12 -21.48
C ASP A 193 -6.27 6.24 -22.98
N GLU A 194 -7.33 6.95 -23.36
CA GLU A 194 -7.76 7.02 -24.76
C GLU A 194 -6.80 7.80 -25.66
N GLY A 195 -6.15 8.84 -25.15
CA GLY A 195 -5.16 9.67 -25.84
C GLY A 195 -5.67 10.48 -27.04
N ALA A 196 -6.92 10.28 -27.49
CA ALA A 196 -7.52 10.97 -28.63
C ALA A 196 -9.06 10.95 -28.57
N GLY A 197 -9.68 11.85 -29.34
CA GLY A 197 -11.13 12.01 -29.35
C GLY A 197 -11.66 12.75 -28.13
N ALA A 198 -12.99 12.76 -27.97
CA ALA A 198 -13.66 13.51 -26.90
C ALA A 198 -14.25 12.62 -25.80
N ALA A 199 -14.27 11.30 -25.96
CA ALA A 199 -14.84 10.39 -24.97
C ALA A 199 -13.77 9.93 -23.98
N VAL A 200 -14.14 9.89 -22.70
CA VAL A 200 -13.34 9.33 -21.59
C VAL A 200 -14.10 8.12 -21.08
N LYS A 201 -13.60 6.91 -21.29
CA LYS A 201 -14.40 5.70 -21.06
C LYS A 201 -14.42 5.32 -19.60
N ASP A 202 -15.58 4.83 -19.18
CA ASP A 202 -15.74 4.16 -17.89
C ASP A 202 -15.42 2.67 -18.02
N LEU A 203 -14.45 2.20 -17.25
CA LEU A 203 -14.04 0.79 -17.14
C LEU A 203 -14.55 0.11 -15.87
N SER A 204 -15.43 0.75 -15.09
CA SER A 204 -16.10 0.09 -13.96
C SER A 204 -17.10 -0.99 -14.40
N GLY A 205 -17.56 -0.93 -15.65
CA GLY A 205 -18.58 -1.81 -16.21
C GLY A 205 -19.99 -1.23 -16.18
N HIS A 206 -20.18 0.00 -15.69
CA HIS A 206 -21.48 0.65 -15.59
C HIS A 206 -21.83 1.55 -16.79
N GLY A 207 -20.84 1.91 -17.62
CA GLY A 207 -21.07 2.63 -18.89
C GLY A 207 -21.16 4.15 -18.72
N HIS A 208 -20.65 4.66 -17.61
CA HIS A 208 -20.67 6.07 -17.23
C HIS A 208 -19.59 6.89 -17.96
N ASN A 209 -19.60 6.86 -19.29
CA ASN A 209 -18.59 7.54 -20.10
C ASN A 209 -18.67 9.06 -19.91
N GLY A 210 -17.51 9.69 -19.76
CA GLY A 210 -17.37 11.13 -19.74
C GLY A 210 -17.05 11.71 -21.11
N TYR A 211 -17.22 13.03 -21.23
CA TYR A 211 -16.86 13.78 -22.42
C TYR A 211 -15.99 14.99 -22.09
N LEU A 212 -14.91 15.16 -22.83
CA LEU A 212 -14.07 16.36 -22.78
C LEU A 212 -14.90 17.58 -23.15
N MET A 213 -14.94 18.56 -22.25
CA MET A 213 -15.45 19.89 -22.52
C MET A 213 -14.33 20.82 -22.97
N ALA A 214 -14.70 21.98 -23.50
CA ALA A 214 -13.74 22.99 -23.94
C ALA A 214 -12.71 23.29 -22.83
N GLY A 215 -11.42 23.21 -23.18
CA GLY A 215 -10.31 23.47 -22.26
C GLY A 215 -9.64 22.23 -21.68
N ALA A 216 -10.27 21.06 -21.73
CA ALA A 216 -9.65 19.77 -21.43
C ALA A 216 -9.02 19.15 -22.69
N ALA A 217 -7.92 18.43 -22.53
CA ALA A 217 -7.17 17.78 -23.61
C ALA A 217 -6.43 16.53 -23.12
N TRP A 218 -5.96 15.69 -24.04
CA TRP A 218 -5.10 14.55 -23.71
C TRP A 218 -3.63 14.96 -23.59
N THR A 219 -2.88 14.26 -22.74
CA THR A 219 -1.41 14.39 -22.61
C THR A 219 -0.76 13.02 -22.46
N SER A 220 0.52 12.90 -22.82
CA SER A 220 1.35 11.71 -22.57
C SER A 220 2.10 11.76 -21.23
N ASP A 221 2.05 12.89 -20.51
CA ASP A 221 2.50 12.98 -19.12
C ASP A 221 1.42 12.34 -18.24
N ALA A 222 1.48 11.02 -18.14
CA ALA A 222 0.51 10.17 -17.46
C ALA A 222 1.15 9.44 -16.28
N LYS A 223 0.31 8.98 -15.36
CA LYS A 223 0.75 8.22 -14.18
C LYS A 223 0.40 6.74 -14.30
N GLY A 224 -0.82 6.45 -14.77
CA GLY A 224 -1.24 5.15 -15.28
C GLY A 224 -1.12 5.12 -16.81
N GLY A 225 -0.95 3.92 -17.37
CA GLY A 225 -1.09 3.68 -18.80
C GLY A 225 -0.31 4.60 -19.75
N ALA A 226 -0.96 5.04 -20.83
CA ALA A 226 -0.35 5.70 -21.98
C ALA A 226 -0.74 7.18 -22.12
N SER A 227 -1.83 7.62 -21.49
CA SER A 227 -2.25 9.02 -21.51
C SER A 227 -2.94 9.43 -20.21
N ALA A 228 -3.09 10.74 -20.03
CA ALA A 228 -3.87 11.32 -18.96
C ALA A 228 -4.68 12.51 -19.48
N LEU A 229 -5.58 13.03 -18.64
CA LEU A 229 -6.25 14.30 -18.88
C LEU A 229 -5.31 15.45 -18.53
N SER A 230 -5.34 16.50 -19.35
CA SER A 230 -4.64 17.76 -19.12
C SER A 230 -5.60 18.94 -19.26
N PHE A 231 -5.34 20.01 -18.51
CA PHE A 231 -6.21 21.18 -18.44
C PHE A 231 -5.42 22.47 -18.72
N PRO A 232 -5.03 22.71 -19.98
CA PRO A 232 -4.28 23.92 -20.37
C PRO A 232 -5.13 25.20 -20.35
N LYS A 233 -6.46 25.08 -20.35
CA LYS A 233 -7.41 26.20 -20.29
C LYS A 233 -8.58 25.82 -19.36
N PRO A 234 -9.38 26.79 -18.87
CA PRO A 234 -10.57 26.49 -18.08
C PRO A 234 -11.50 25.53 -18.83
N GLY A 235 -11.74 24.36 -18.23
CA GLY A 235 -12.48 23.25 -18.82
C GLY A 235 -12.66 22.09 -17.84
N GLY A 236 -13.18 20.97 -18.33
CA GLY A 236 -13.43 19.79 -17.52
C GLY A 236 -13.82 18.58 -18.37
N VAL A 237 -13.98 17.43 -17.73
CA VAL A 237 -14.69 16.27 -18.27
C VAL A 237 -16.00 16.16 -17.54
N GLU A 238 -17.11 15.99 -18.27
CA GLU A 238 -18.42 15.82 -17.65
C GLU A 238 -18.98 14.43 -17.94
N ILE A 239 -19.50 13.82 -16.89
CA ILE A 239 -20.29 12.61 -16.91
C ILE A 239 -21.72 13.03 -16.57
N ASP A 240 -22.67 12.76 -17.46
CA ASP A 240 -24.05 13.29 -17.45
C ASP A 240 -24.95 12.63 -16.39
N GLU A 241 -24.41 12.36 -15.20
CA GLU A 241 -25.13 11.84 -14.04
C GLU A 241 -24.33 11.99 -12.72
N PRO A 242 -25.02 12.03 -11.57
CA PRO A 242 -24.38 11.95 -10.26
C PRO A 242 -24.04 10.48 -9.93
N ILE A 243 -22.78 10.10 -10.14
CA ILE A 243 -22.30 8.72 -9.99
C ILE A 243 -22.38 8.21 -8.54
N VAL A 244 -22.30 9.14 -7.58
CA VAL A 244 -22.46 8.86 -6.16
C VAL A 244 -23.54 9.74 -5.55
N ASP A 245 -24.27 9.20 -4.56
CA ASP A 245 -25.11 10.02 -3.69
C ASP A 245 -24.22 10.78 -2.71
N THR A 246 -24.02 12.08 -2.92
CA THR A 246 -23.14 12.89 -2.09
C THR A 246 -23.64 13.11 -0.66
N SER A 247 -24.87 12.69 -0.32
CA SER A 247 -25.38 12.66 1.05
C SER A 247 -25.18 11.31 1.74
N ALA A 248 -24.83 10.26 0.98
CA ALA A 248 -24.45 8.95 1.49
C ALA A 248 -22.93 8.86 1.69
N SER A 249 -22.48 7.69 2.15
CA SER A 249 -21.04 7.42 2.29
C SER A 249 -20.43 7.13 0.91
N TYR A 250 -19.25 7.67 0.62
CA TYR A 250 -18.57 7.49 -0.68
C TYR A 250 -17.06 7.64 -0.56
N THR A 251 -16.34 7.17 -1.57
CA THR A 251 -14.90 7.39 -1.75
C THR A 251 -14.62 7.91 -3.14
N VAL A 252 -13.74 8.90 -3.24
CA VAL A 252 -13.25 9.47 -4.49
C VAL A 252 -11.73 9.39 -4.54
N ALA A 253 -11.18 8.92 -5.66
CA ALA A 253 -9.75 8.80 -5.85
C ALA A 253 -9.30 9.34 -7.21
N ALA A 254 -8.11 9.93 -7.27
CA ALA A 254 -7.48 10.36 -8.51
C ALA A 254 -5.97 10.51 -8.34
N TRP A 255 -5.21 10.19 -9.39
CA TRP A 255 -3.86 10.72 -9.53
C TRP A 255 -3.93 12.15 -10.07
N VAL A 256 -3.17 13.06 -9.46
CA VAL A 256 -3.18 14.49 -9.83
C VAL A 256 -1.77 15.06 -9.87
N LYS A 257 -1.53 15.98 -10.80
CA LYS A 257 -0.28 16.74 -10.92
C LYS A 257 -0.60 18.19 -11.25
N LEU A 258 -0.28 19.12 -10.36
CA LEU A 258 -0.51 20.54 -10.56
C LEU A 258 0.69 21.24 -11.19
N THR A 259 0.44 22.25 -12.02
CA THR A 259 1.48 23.16 -12.53
C THR A 259 1.30 24.59 -12.04
N ASP A 260 0.23 24.86 -11.28
CA ASP A 260 -0.13 26.14 -10.70
C ASP A 260 -0.64 25.90 -9.28
N LEU A 261 -0.27 26.76 -8.33
CA LEU A 261 -0.71 26.71 -6.92
C LEU A 261 -1.35 28.04 -6.48
N THR A 262 -1.61 28.97 -7.42
CA THR A 262 -2.05 30.34 -7.12
C THR A 262 -3.58 30.51 -6.99
N LYS A 263 -4.33 29.42 -7.14
CA LYS A 263 -5.80 29.39 -7.12
C LYS A 263 -6.34 28.07 -6.59
N TYR A 264 -7.61 28.08 -6.17
CA TYR A 264 -8.36 26.87 -5.89
C TYR A 264 -8.54 26.02 -7.15
N GLN A 265 -8.39 24.70 -7.02
CA GLN A 265 -8.43 23.76 -8.14
C GLN A 265 -9.05 22.44 -7.72
N THR A 266 -10.17 22.05 -8.32
CA THR A 266 -10.93 20.85 -7.96
C THR A 266 -10.76 19.75 -9.00
N PHE A 267 -10.25 18.61 -8.56
CA PHE A 267 -9.95 17.46 -9.39
C PHE A 267 -11.20 16.65 -9.72
N VAL A 268 -12.02 16.38 -8.71
CA VAL A 268 -13.28 15.63 -8.87
C VAL A 268 -14.36 16.29 -8.02
N SER A 269 -15.55 16.43 -8.59
CA SER A 269 -16.74 16.95 -7.90
C SER A 269 -18.03 16.39 -8.50
N VAL A 270 -19.16 16.66 -7.85
CA VAL A 270 -20.51 16.45 -8.41
C VAL A 270 -21.25 17.77 -8.35
N ASP A 271 -21.77 18.24 -9.48
CA ASP A 271 -22.45 19.54 -9.57
C ASP A 271 -23.78 19.52 -8.80
N GLY A 272 -24.03 20.60 -8.04
CA GLY A 272 -25.33 20.90 -7.44
C GLY A 272 -25.97 22.15 -8.03
N GLY A 273 -27.02 22.65 -7.39
CA GLY A 273 -27.66 23.91 -7.77
C GLY A 273 -26.70 25.09 -7.62
N GLU A 274 -26.30 25.37 -6.38
CA GLU A 274 -25.43 26.50 -6.03
C GLU A 274 -23.96 26.13 -5.90
N LYS A 275 -23.64 24.94 -5.40
CA LYS A 275 -22.27 24.47 -5.17
C LYS A 275 -22.11 23.04 -5.66
N SER A 276 -20.91 22.48 -5.66
CA SER A 276 -20.67 21.04 -5.82
C SER A 276 -20.94 20.29 -4.51
N GLY A 277 -21.29 19.00 -4.59
CA GLY A 277 -21.61 18.15 -3.44
C GLY A 277 -20.40 17.92 -2.54
N PHE A 278 -19.24 17.80 -3.17
CA PHE A 278 -17.92 17.77 -2.54
C PHE A 278 -16.88 18.34 -3.51
N PHE A 279 -15.67 18.56 -2.99
CA PHE A 279 -14.52 19.01 -3.76
C PHE A 279 -13.30 18.19 -3.31
N LEU A 280 -12.82 17.26 -4.14
CA LEU A 280 -11.45 16.73 -3.99
C LEU A 280 -10.53 17.76 -4.66
N GLN A 281 -9.81 18.54 -3.86
CA GLN A 281 -9.34 19.85 -4.29
C GLN A 281 -7.95 20.20 -3.72
N TYR A 282 -7.24 21.10 -4.40
CA TYR A 282 -6.16 21.90 -3.83
C TYR A 282 -6.69 23.27 -3.38
N THR A 283 -6.36 23.69 -2.15
CA THR A 283 -6.76 24.99 -1.61
C THR A 283 -5.58 25.96 -1.51
N THR A 284 -5.70 27.12 -2.16
CA THR A 284 -4.62 28.12 -2.19
C THR A 284 -4.40 28.83 -0.84
N ASP A 285 -5.40 28.82 0.04
CA ASP A 285 -5.33 29.47 1.36
C ASP A 285 -4.46 28.68 2.35
N SER A 286 -4.38 27.36 2.18
CA SER A 286 -3.61 26.47 3.06
C SER A 286 -2.41 25.82 2.35
N ASN A 287 -2.31 25.98 1.02
CA ASN A 287 -1.35 25.32 0.15
C ASN A 287 -1.37 23.78 0.30
N ARG A 288 -2.55 23.19 0.49
CA ARG A 288 -2.72 21.75 0.77
C ARG A 288 -3.84 21.15 -0.06
N PHE A 289 -3.79 19.83 -0.21
CA PHE A 289 -4.91 19.08 -0.74
C PHE A 289 -6.00 18.95 0.31
N SER A 290 -7.24 18.82 -0.12
CA SER A 290 -8.38 18.61 0.75
C SER A 290 -9.48 17.78 0.11
N LEU A 291 -10.23 17.09 0.96
CA LEU A 291 -11.62 16.74 0.68
C LEU A 291 -12.50 17.77 1.40
N SER A 292 -13.23 18.57 0.62
CA SER A 292 -14.07 19.66 1.14
C SER A 292 -15.55 19.32 1.00
N LEU A 293 -16.30 19.48 2.08
CA LEU A 293 -17.75 19.41 2.15
C LEU A 293 -18.26 20.69 2.81
N ASP A 294 -18.44 21.73 2.00
CA ASP A 294 -18.65 23.11 2.46
C ASP A 294 -19.75 23.24 3.55
N PRO A 295 -19.44 23.85 4.72
CA PRO A 295 -18.18 24.55 5.06
C PRO A 295 -17.01 23.70 5.60
N GLY A 296 -17.15 22.38 5.79
CA GLY A 296 -16.11 21.51 6.32
C GLY A 296 -14.99 21.19 5.32
N ARG A 297 -13.77 20.99 5.83
CA ARG A 297 -12.59 20.60 5.04
C ARG A 297 -11.67 19.68 5.83
N THR A 298 -11.19 18.62 5.18
CA THR A 298 -10.14 17.72 5.67
C THR A 298 -8.90 17.91 4.82
N TYR A 299 -7.75 18.19 5.43
CA TYR A 299 -6.53 18.59 4.71
C TYR A 299 -5.45 17.50 4.69
N SER A 300 -4.56 17.56 3.71
CA SER A 300 -3.28 16.84 3.78
C SER A 300 -2.42 17.41 4.92
N ILE A 301 -1.42 16.65 5.38
CA ILE A 301 -0.46 17.15 6.36
C ILE A 301 0.53 18.08 5.65
N ALA A 302 1.17 17.57 4.59
CA ALA A 302 2.15 18.27 3.82
C ALA A 302 1.52 19.22 2.78
N ALA A 303 2.27 20.28 2.44
CA ALA A 303 1.93 21.20 1.38
C ALA A 303 2.08 20.57 -0.01
N ALA A 304 1.24 21.00 -0.95
CA ALA A 304 1.32 20.58 -2.34
C ALA A 304 2.55 21.18 -3.04
N GLN A 305 3.10 20.45 -4.01
CA GLN A 305 4.18 20.91 -4.87
C GLN A 305 3.76 20.81 -6.34
N THR A 306 4.25 21.73 -7.16
CA THR A 306 4.03 21.65 -8.62
C THR A 306 4.92 20.58 -9.24
N GLY A 307 4.46 20.01 -10.35
CA GLY A 307 5.23 19.04 -11.13
C GLY A 307 5.38 17.66 -10.50
N VAL A 308 4.70 17.39 -9.37
CA VAL A 308 4.72 16.10 -8.67
C VAL A 308 3.35 15.42 -8.79
N TRP A 309 3.35 14.13 -9.09
CA TRP A 309 2.14 13.29 -9.06
C TRP A 309 1.81 12.90 -7.63
N TYR A 310 0.55 13.08 -7.25
CA TYR A 310 -0.02 12.63 -5.98
C TYR A 310 -1.22 11.75 -6.23
N TYR A 311 -1.33 10.64 -5.51
CA TYR A 311 -2.57 9.86 -5.46
C TYR A 311 -3.41 10.35 -4.29
N LEU A 312 -4.53 10.99 -4.59
CA LEU A 312 -5.43 11.53 -3.57
C LEU A 312 -6.62 10.60 -3.41
N VAL A 313 -6.94 10.23 -2.17
CA VAL A 313 -8.18 9.52 -1.86
C VAL A 313 -8.93 10.23 -0.74
N GLY A 314 -10.15 10.66 -1.03
CA GLY A 314 -11.07 11.24 -0.07
C GLY A 314 -12.19 10.27 0.26
N VAL A 315 -12.38 9.98 1.55
CA VAL A 315 -13.46 9.12 2.06
C VAL A 315 -14.43 9.99 2.88
N TYR A 316 -15.73 9.90 2.60
CA TYR A 316 -16.77 10.53 3.42
C TYR A 316 -17.66 9.49 4.06
N ASP A 317 -17.69 9.47 5.40
CA ASP A 317 -18.59 8.66 6.21
C ASP A 317 -19.79 9.49 6.67
N SER A 318 -20.95 9.24 6.07
CA SER A 318 -22.19 9.96 6.39
C SER A 318 -22.77 9.60 7.77
N LYS A 319 -22.47 8.40 8.29
CA LYS A 319 -22.92 7.96 9.63
C LYS A 319 -22.09 8.62 10.72
N ALA A 320 -20.77 8.67 10.54
CA ALA A 320 -19.84 9.33 11.44
C ALA A 320 -19.80 10.85 11.27
N ARG A 321 -20.32 11.37 10.15
CA ARG A 321 -20.22 12.78 9.74
C ARG A 321 -18.77 13.26 9.73
N ALA A 322 -17.90 12.45 9.13
CA ALA A 322 -16.48 12.70 9.06
C ALA A 322 -15.97 12.46 7.64
N SER A 323 -14.99 13.25 7.22
CA SER A 323 -14.21 12.97 6.02
C SER A 323 -12.76 12.67 6.38
N THR A 324 -12.16 11.78 5.62
CA THR A 324 -10.77 11.34 5.76
C THR A 324 -10.05 11.55 4.44
N LEU A 325 -8.81 12.02 4.49
CA LEU A 325 -7.97 12.20 3.32
C LEU A 325 -6.73 11.32 3.42
N TYR A 326 -6.39 10.69 2.31
CA TYR A 326 -5.17 9.94 2.09
C TYR A 326 -4.39 10.58 0.93
N VAL A 327 -3.06 10.54 1.02
CA VAL A 327 -2.14 10.99 -0.02
C VAL A 327 -1.12 9.90 -0.22
N ASN A 328 -0.96 9.40 -1.44
CA ASN A 328 -0.02 8.34 -1.80
C ASN A 328 -0.22 7.06 -0.95
N GLY A 329 -1.47 6.66 -0.75
CA GLY A 329 -1.83 5.51 0.08
C GLY A 329 -1.80 5.78 1.59
N GLU A 330 -1.11 6.83 2.04
CA GLU A 330 -0.94 7.14 3.46
C GLU A 330 -2.07 8.01 4.01
N PHE A 331 -2.59 7.62 5.18
CA PHE A 331 -3.53 8.44 5.95
C PHE A 331 -2.93 9.80 6.28
N GLN A 332 -3.70 10.86 6.05
CA GLN A 332 -3.31 12.22 6.42
C GLN A 332 -4.06 12.68 7.66
N THR A 333 -5.35 12.96 7.49
CA THR A 333 -6.20 13.45 8.57
C THR A 333 -7.63 12.97 8.39
N THR A 334 -8.36 12.95 9.51
CA THR A 334 -9.81 12.85 9.53
C THR A 334 -10.36 14.12 10.18
N SER A 335 -11.51 14.61 9.74
CA SER A 335 -12.13 15.79 10.34
C SER A 335 -13.66 15.66 10.34
N PRO A 336 -14.32 16.16 11.40
CA PRO A 336 -15.77 16.27 11.39
C PRO A 336 -16.20 17.23 10.30
N VAL A 337 -17.27 16.88 9.59
CA VAL A 337 -17.87 17.70 8.54
C VAL A 337 -19.37 17.84 8.78
N PRO A 338 -19.99 18.91 8.27
CA PRO A 338 -21.45 19.04 8.32
C PRO A 338 -22.14 17.87 7.62
N ALA A 339 -23.45 17.74 7.85
CA ALA A 339 -24.27 16.85 7.03
C ALA A 339 -24.14 17.26 5.56
N ALA A 340 -23.74 16.32 4.70
CA ALA A 340 -23.59 16.59 3.29
C ALA A 340 -24.97 16.74 2.63
N TYR A 341 -25.07 17.67 1.69
CA TYR A 341 -26.28 17.82 0.88
C TYR A 341 -26.16 16.94 -0.37
N ARG A 342 -27.30 16.47 -0.88
CA ARG A 342 -27.34 15.66 -2.10
C ARG A 342 -27.27 16.55 -3.35
N ALA A 343 -26.20 16.38 -4.12
CA ALA A 343 -26.04 16.94 -5.46
C ALA A 343 -26.66 15.99 -6.49
N TYR A 344 -27.23 16.55 -7.57
CA TYR A 344 -27.97 15.80 -8.60
C TYR A 344 -27.48 16.09 -10.02
N GLY A 345 -26.47 16.94 -10.19
CA GLY A 345 -25.91 17.29 -11.49
C GLY A 345 -24.81 16.34 -11.93
N HIS A 346 -24.02 16.78 -12.90
CA HIS A 346 -22.96 15.99 -13.51
C HIS A 346 -21.87 15.65 -12.49
N THR A 347 -21.30 14.46 -12.62
CA THR A 347 -19.98 14.17 -12.05
C THR A 347 -18.94 14.80 -12.95
N VAL A 348 -17.97 15.50 -12.36
CA VAL A 348 -17.05 16.36 -13.11
C VAL A 348 -15.61 16.11 -12.68
N ILE A 349 -14.73 16.00 -13.69
CA ILE A 349 -13.28 15.92 -13.51
C ILE A 349 -12.67 17.25 -13.99
N GLY A 350 -11.89 17.92 -13.14
CA GLY A 350 -11.11 19.11 -13.50
C GLY A 350 -11.73 20.49 -13.19
N ARG A 351 -12.92 20.54 -12.59
CA ARG A 351 -13.54 21.78 -12.09
C ARG A 351 -14.55 21.51 -10.96
N ALA A 352 -15.12 22.59 -10.41
CA ALA A 352 -16.27 22.54 -9.53
C ALA A 352 -17.32 23.59 -9.88
N LYS A 353 -18.37 23.66 -9.06
CA LYS A 353 -19.41 24.70 -9.06
C LYS A 353 -19.49 25.37 -7.70
N TYR A 354 -19.63 26.69 -7.68
CA TYR A 354 -19.82 27.47 -6.46
C TYR A 354 -20.55 28.78 -6.74
N ARG A 355 -21.53 29.12 -5.90
CA ARG A 355 -22.46 30.26 -6.09
C ARG A 355 -23.05 30.30 -7.50
N GLY A 356 -23.48 29.15 -8.00
CA GLY A 356 -24.08 28.98 -9.33
C GLY A 356 -23.11 29.01 -10.50
N ASN A 357 -21.81 29.28 -10.27
CA ASN A 357 -20.81 29.43 -11.34
C ASN A 357 -19.84 28.25 -11.38
N TYR A 358 -19.38 27.88 -12.57
CA TYR A 358 -18.24 26.98 -12.71
C TYR A 358 -16.95 27.68 -12.28
N THR A 359 -16.18 27.02 -11.42
CA THR A 359 -14.98 27.57 -10.76
C THR A 359 -13.95 26.47 -10.54
N ASP A 360 -12.82 26.85 -9.95
CA ASP A 360 -11.78 25.95 -9.44
C ASP A 360 -11.23 25.04 -10.54
N PHE A 361 -11.11 25.60 -11.73
CA PHE A 361 -10.57 24.92 -12.90
C PHE A 361 -9.11 24.53 -12.67
N VAL A 362 -8.82 23.24 -12.85
CA VAL A 362 -7.48 22.69 -12.72
C VAL A 362 -6.56 23.25 -13.81
N THR A 363 -5.30 23.47 -13.44
CA THR A 363 -4.16 23.70 -14.31
C THR A 363 -3.13 22.61 -14.02
N GLY A 364 -3.13 21.54 -14.81
CA GLY A 364 -2.32 20.37 -14.56
C GLY A 364 -2.85 19.13 -15.27
N SER A 365 -2.49 17.97 -14.75
CA SER A 365 -2.92 16.66 -15.24
C SER A 365 -3.69 15.89 -14.18
N ILE A 366 -4.65 15.08 -14.62
CA ILE A 366 -5.43 14.15 -13.80
C ILE A 366 -5.47 12.80 -14.50
N ASP A 367 -5.38 11.74 -13.72
CA ASP A 367 -5.33 10.38 -14.21
C ASP A 367 -6.07 9.42 -13.26
N GLU A 368 -6.47 8.25 -13.77
CA GLU A 368 -6.90 7.12 -12.95
C GLU A 368 -8.00 7.48 -11.92
N VAL A 369 -9.06 8.15 -12.39
CA VAL A 369 -10.14 8.65 -11.53
C VAL A 369 -11.08 7.53 -11.16
N ARG A 370 -11.39 7.37 -9.86
CA ARG A 370 -12.33 6.36 -9.36
C ARG A 370 -13.36 6.94 -8.39
N LEU A 371 -14.56 6.39 -8.44
CA LEU A 371 -15.63 6.62 -7.50
C LEU A 371 -16.17 5.30 -6.96
N TYR A 372 -16.38 5.27 -5.65
CA TYR A 372 -16.99 4.17 -4.92
C TYR A 372 -18.19 4.69 -4.14
N ASP A 373 -19.29 3.96 -4.15
CA ASP A 373 -20.53 4.28 -3.40
C ASP A 373 -20.43 3.92 -1.90
N THR A 374 -19.19 3.92 -1.40
CA THR A 374 -18.87 3.36 -0.10
C THR A 374 -17.58 3.89 0.48
N ASN A 375 -17.35 3.61 1.76
CA ASN A 375 -16.07 3.90 2.40
C ASN A 375 -15.07 2.80 2.05
N LEU A 376 -13.94 3.19 1.47
CA LEU A 376 -12.77 2.34 1.39
C LEU A 376 -12.05 2.33 2.74
N SER A 377 -11.49 1.17 3.09
CA SER A 377 -10.58 1.05 4.22
C SER A 377 -9.21 1.66 3.86
N ALA A 378 -8.37 1.90 4.86
CA ALA A 378 -6.99 2.35 4.61
C ALA A 378 -6.22 1.32 3.74
N ASP A 379 -6.49 0.03 3.93
CA ASP A 379 -5.85 -1.06 3.18
C ASP A 379 -6.28 -1.02 1.71
N ASP A 380 -7.59 -0.88 1.44
CA ASP A 380 -8.10 -0.73 0.07
C ASP A 380 -7.48 0.51 -0.64
N VAL A 381 -7.28 1.60 0.09
CA VAL A 381 -6.64 2.82 -0.43
C VAL A 381 -5.17 2.60 -0.76
N MET A 382 -4.45 1.88 0.10
CA MET A 382 -3.05 1.53 -0.14
C MET A 382 -2.92 0.56 -1.31
N ASP A 383 -3.78 -0.45 -1.42
CA ASP A 383 -3.80 -1.40 -2.54
C ASP A 383 -3.99 -0.67 -3.87
N LEU A 384 -4.90 0.30 -3.94
CA LEU A 384 -5.09 1.12 -5.13
C LEU A 384 -3.87 1.99 -5.44
N TYR A 385 -3.22 2.55 -4.42
CA TYR A 385 -2.00 3.34 -4.61
C TYR A 385 -0.86 2.47 -5.20
N LEU A 386 -0.64 1.29 -4.63
CA LEU A 386 0.43 0.36 -5.01
C LEU A 386 0.19 -0.27 -6.38
N ALA A 387 -1.07 -0.49 -6.76
CA ALA A 387 -1.41 -0.91 -8.12
C ALA A 387 -0.92 0.11 -9.17
N GLY A 388 -0.63 1.35 -8.77
CA GLY A 388 -0.14 2.42 -9.65
C GLY A 388 -1.16 2.80 -10.73
N ARG A 389 -2.39 2.31 -10.57
CA ARG A 389 -3.54 2.52 -11.43
C ARG A 389 -4.65 2.84 -10.49
#